data_AF-A0A0F9WT67-F1
#
_entry.id   AF-A0A0F9WT67-F1
#
_cell.length_a   1.000
_cell.length_b   1.000
_cell.length_c   1.000
_cell.angle_alpha   90.00
_cell.angle_beta   90.00
_cell.angle_gamma   90.00
#
_symmetry.space_group_name_H-M   'P 1'
#
loop_
_entity.id
_entity.type
_entity.pdbx_description
1 polymer ?
#
loop_
_entity_poly.entity_id
_entity_poly.type
_entity_poly.pdbx_seq_one_letter_code
_entity_poly.pdbx_strand_id
1 'polypeptide(L)'
;MIAVQKHDYHRTEKGKAVIAVQGAKRRALMRTPEVGLSAAGWLDILSRAKGRCFYCKAKAKLTLDHVVPLSRGGQHVKENVVAACLSCNSKKGNRLWLLI
;
A
#
# COMPACT_ATOMS: atom_id res chain seq x y z
N MET A 1 22.62 21.55 17.93
CA MET A 1 22.15 20.16 17.74
C MET A 1 21.73 20.02 16.28
N ILE A 2 22.49 19.31 15.45
CA ILE A 2 22.28 19.27 14.00
C ILE A 2 21.05 18.40 13.71
N ALA A 3 20.00 18.99 13.15
CA ALA A 3 18.83 18.25 12.70
C ALA A 3 19.22 17.38 11.50
N VAL A 4 19.27 16.06 11.69
CA VAL A 4 19.56 15.10 10.61
C VAL A 4 18.43 15.20 9.58
N GLN A 5 18.76 15.56 8.34
CA GLN A 5 17.78 15.58 7.25
C GLN A 5 17.24 14.16 7.01
N LYS A 6 15.97 14.04 6.63
CA LYS A 6 15.28 12.74 6.48
C LYS A 6 15.95 11.80 5.47
N HIS A 7 16.66 12.35 4.48
CA HIS A 7 17.46 11.58 3.53
C HIS A 7 18.66 10.90 4.20
N ASP A 8 19.31 11.57 5.15
CA ASP A 8 20.46 11.05 5.88
C ASP A 8 20.03 9.99 6.91
N TYR A 9 18.82 10.10 7.47
CA TYR A 9 18.29 9.11 8.41
C TYR A 9 18.28 7.69 7.83
N HIS A 10 17.81 7.51 6.59
CA HIS A 10 17.75 6.19 5.95
C HIS A 10 19.12 5.56 5.70
N ARG A 11 20.20 6.38 5.70
CA ARG A 11 21.58 5.91 5.55
C ARG A 11 22.20 5.45 6.87
N THR A 12 21.66 5.90 8.00
CA THR A 12 22.09 5.46 9.33
C THR A 12 21.76 3.98 9.57
N GLU A 13 22.53 3.32 10.43
CA GLU A 13 22.28 1.92 10.79
C GLU A 13 20.89 1.71 11.40
N LYS A 14 20.46 2.65 12.25
CA LYS A 14 19.10 2.69 12.82
C LYS A 14 18.03 2.77 11.73
N GLY A 15 18.21 3.65 10.75
CA GLY A 15 17.27 3.81 9.64
C GLY A 15 17.13 2.53 8.82
N LYS A 16 18.25 1.89 8.47
CA LYS A 16 18.27 0.61 7.75
C LYS A 16 17.55 -0.50 8.54
N ALA A 17 17.84 -0.63 9.83
CA ALA A 17 17.20 -1.62 10.70
C ALA A 17 15.67 -1.43 10.75
N VAL A 18 15.20 -0.19 10.89
CA VAL A 18 13.76 0.12 10.87
C VAL A 18 13.11 -0.28 9.54
N ILE A 19 13.75 0.06 8.41
CA ILE A 19 13.25 -0.31 7.08
C ILE A 19 13.17 -1.84 6.92
N ALA A 20 14.21 -2.56 7.37
CA ALA A 20 14.27 -4.01 7.31
C ALA A 20 13.12 -4.67 8.10
N VAL A 21 12.90 -4.23 9.34
CA VAL A 21 11.80 -4.71 10.21
C VAL A 21 10.43 -4.38 9.60
N GLN A 22 10.23 -3.17 9.07
CA GLN A 22 8.98 -2.79 8.41
C GLN A 22 8.71 -3.64 7.16
N GLY A 23 9.76 -3.92 6.36
CA GLY A 23 9.66 -4.83 5.21
C GLY A 23 9.31 -6.26 5.62
N ALA A 24 9.92 -6.78 6.68
CA ALA A 24 9.60 -8.10 7.24
C ALA A 24 8.15 -8.18 7.73
N LYS A 25 7.71 -7.18 8.50
CA LYS A 25 6.31 -7.04 8.95
C LYS A 25 5.34 -7.03 7.77
N ARG A 26 5.63 -6.24 6.73
CA ARG A 26 4.82 -6.19 5.50
C ARG A 26 4.69 -7.57 4.85
N ARG A 27 5.79 -8.31 4.70
CA ARG A 27 5.79 -9.66 4.11
C ARG A 27 4.97 -10.64 4.96
N ALA A 28 5.10 -10.58 6.29
CA ALA A 28 4.33 -11.42 7.20
C ALA A 28 2.82 -11.15 7.09
N LEU A 29 2.42 -9.87 7.07
CA LEU A 29 1.02 -9.46 6.89
C LEU A 29 0.43 -9.87 5.53
N MET A 30 1.27 -10.04 4.51
CA MET A 30 0.83 -10.51 3.19
C MET A 30 0.70 -12.04 3.10
N ARG A 31 1.26 -12.79 4.07
CA ARG A 31 1.32 -14.26 4.03
C ARG A 31 0.17 -14.96 4.75
N THR A 32 -0.76 -14.24 5.39
CA THR A 32 -1.87 -14.82 6.15
C THR A 32 -2.99 -15.30 5.21
N PRO A 33 -3.12 -16.61 4.93
CA PRO A 33 -3.88 -17.11 3.78
C PRO A 33 -5.39 -17.23 4.03
N GLU A 34 -5.80 -17.40 5.28
CA GLU A 34 -7.19 -17.74 5.61
C GLU A 34 -8.17 -16.57 5.43
N VAL A 35 -7.65 -15.33 5.52
CA VAL A 35 -8.43 -14.08 5.37
C VAL A 35 -7.80 -13.09 4.36
N GLY A 36 -6.64 -13.43 3.80
CA GLY A 36 -5.87 -12.54 2.93
C GLY A 36 -6.41 -12.43 1.51
N LEU A 37 -6.09 -11.33 0.82
CA LEU A 37 -6.43 -11.14 -0.58
C LEU A 37 -5.75 -12.22 -1.45
N SER A 38 -6.55 -13.08 -2.05
CA SER A 38 -6.08 -14.08 -3.02
C SER A 38 -5.88 -13.48 -4.41
N ALA A 39 -5.17 -14.20 -5.29
CA ALA A 39 -5.05 -13.85 -6.70
C ALA A 39 -6.43 -13.74 -7.38
N ALA A 40 -7.35 -14.67 -7.08
CA ALA A 40 -8.72 -14.61 -7.58
C ALA A 40 -9.48 -13.37 -7.07
N GLY A 41 -9.30 -13.01 -5.80
CA GLY A 41 -9.88 -11.80 -5.22
C GLY A 41 -9.36 -10.53 -5.91
N TRP A 42 -8.08 -10.49 -6.26
CA TRP A 42 -7.51 -9.39 -7.03
C TRP A 42 -8.08 -9.30 -8.45
N LEU A 43 -8.24 -10.44 -9.14
CA LEU A 43 -8.86 -10.48 -10.47
C LEU A 43 -10.32 -9.98 -10.45
N ASP A 44 -11.10 -10.31 -9.41
CA ASP A 44 -12.45 -9.78 -9.22
C ASP A 44 -12.44 -8.23 -9.08
N ILE A 45 -11.55 -7.69 -8.26
CA ILE A 45 -11.40 -6.24 -8.10
C ILE A 45 -11.06 -5.58 -9.44
N LEU A 46 -10.13 -6.14 -10.22
CA LEU A 46 -9.76 -5.62 -11.53
C LEU A 46 -10.93 -5.64 -12.53
N SER A 47 -11.68 -6.74 -12.56
CA SER A 47 -12.87 -6.89 -13.40
C SER A 47 -13.90 -5.80 -13.11
N ARG A 48 -14.21 -5.59 -11.81
CA ARG A 48 -15.15 -4.57 -11.35
C ARG A 48 -14.66 -3.15 -11.62
N ALA A 49 -13.36 -2.90 -11.56
CA ALA A 49 -12.77 -1.60 -11.84
C ALA A 49 -12.87 -1.18 -13.32
N LYS A 50 -13.08 -2.13 -14.25
CA LYS A 50 -13.19 -1.86 -15.71
C LYS A 50 -12.03 -1.00 -16.24
N GLY A 51 -10.82 -1.25 -15.74
CA GLY A 51 -9.61 -0.50 -16.10
C GLY A 51 -9.55 0.95 -15.59
N ARG A 52 -10.46 1.36 -14.69
CA ARG A 52 -10.51 2.72 -14.13
C ARG A 52 -9.95 2.78 -12.71
N CYS A 53 -9.18 3.83 -12.43
CA CYS A 53 -8.63 4.08 -11.10
C CYS A 53 -9.75 4.36 -10.09
N PHE A 54 -9.68 3.75 -8.90
CA PHE A 54 -10.64 3.99 -7.82
C PHE A 54 -10.71 5.46 -7.40
N TYR A 55 -9.57 6.17 -7.38
CA TYR A 55 -9.49 7.55 -6.92
C TYR A 55 -9.88 8.56 -8.02
N CYS A 56 -9.10 8.65 -9.10
CA CYS A 56 -9.32 9.67 -10.13
C CYS A 56 -10.30 9.26 -11.24
N LYS A 57 -10.81 8.02 -11.23
CA LYS A 57 -11.76 7.45 -12.21
C LYS A 57 -11.25 7.38 -13.66
N ALA A 58 -10.04 7.85 -13.96
CA ALA A 58 -9.42 7.73 -15.27
C ALA A 58 -9.07 6.28 -15.63
N LYS A 59 -9.13 5.95 -16.93
CA LYS A 59 -8.62 4.67 -17.45
C LYS A 59 -7.09 4.66 -17.38
N ALA A 60 -6.51 3.61 -16.81
CA ALA A 60 -5.06 3.49 -16.64
C ALA A 60 -4.63 2.04 -16.38
N LYS A 61 -3.31 1.78 -16.42
CA LYS A 61 -2.75 0.57 -15.81
C LYS A 61 -2.96 0.63 -14.30
N LEU A 62 -3.61 -0.41 -13.77
CA LEU A 62 -4.01 -0.47 -12.37
C LEU A 62 -2.97 -1.21 -11.54
N THR A 63 -2.81 -0.74 -10.32
CA THR A 63 -1.98 -1.31 -9.26
C THR A 63 -2.85 -1.57 -8.05
N LEU A 64 -2.39 -2.46 -7.18
CA LEU A 64 -3.02 -2.74 -5.90
C LEU A 64 -2.67 -1.63 -4.91
N ASP A 65 -3.68 -0.98 -4.34
CA ASP A 65 -3.52 -0.05 -3.23
C ASP A 65 -4.37 -0.46 -2.03
N HIS A 66 -3.80 -0.31 -0.83
CA HIS A 66 -4.51 -0.55 0.43
C HIS A 66 -5.14 0.73 0.93
N VAL A 67 -6.46 0.77 1.03
CA VAL A 67 -7.27 1.91 1.52
C VAL A 67 -6.68 2.47 2.83
N VAL A 68 -6.57 1.61 3.84
CA VAL A 68 -5.74 1.81 5.03
C VAL A 68 -4.37 1.18 4.77
N PRO A 69 -3.27 1.96 4.72
CA PRO A 69 -1.94 1.42 4.46
C PRO A 69 -1.52 0.39 5.51
N LEU A 70 -0.81 -0.66 5.09
CA LEU A 70 -0.28 -1.70 5.98
C LEU A 70 0.61 -1.12 7.10
N SER A 71 1.38 -0.07 6.80
CA SER A 71 2.21 0.63 7.79
C SER A 71 1.40 1.36 8.86
N ARG A 72 0.10 1.54 8.65
CA ARG A 72 -0.87 2.10 9.60
C ARG A 72 -1.83 1.05 10.17
N GLY A 73 -1.49 -0.23 10.05
CA GLY A 73 -2.28 -1.33 10.61
C GLY A 73 -3.42 -1.83 9.72
N GLY A 74 -3.52 -1.34 8.47
CA GLY A 74 -4.45 -1.90 7.50
C GLY A 74 -4.14 -3.37 7.22
N GLN A 75 -5.18 -4.15 6.97
CA GLN A 75 -5.05 -5.58 6.68
C GLN A 75 -4.91 -5.83 5.17
N HIS A 76 -4.29 -6.95 4.79
CA HIS A 76 -4.22 -7.36 3.38
C HIS A 76 -5.44 -8.19 2.99
N VAL A 77 -6.63 -7.59 3.06
CA VAL A 77 -7.92 -8.24 2.76
C VAL A 77 -8.64 -7.52 1.62
N LYS A 78 -9.62 -8.18 1.01
CA LYS A 78 -10.33 -7.67 -0.17
C LYS A 78 -11.01 -6.32 0.10
N GLU A 79 -11.56 -6.15 1.29
CA GLU A 79 -12.30 -4.97 1.75
C GLU A 79 -11.40 -3.75 1.90
N ASN A 80 -10.11 -3.96 2.16
CA ASN A 80 -9.12 -2.90 2.33
C ASN A 80 -8.31 -2.64 1.06
N VAL A 81 -8.67 -3.24 -0.08
CA VAL A 81 -7.88 -3.13 -1.32
C VAL A 81 -8.72 -2.56 -2.46
N VAL A 82 -8.14 -1.61 -3.18
CA VAL A 82 -8.72 -1.01 -4.38
C VAL A 82 -7.73 -1.01 -5.54
N ALA A 83 -8.24 -0.94 -6.77
CA ALA A 83 -7.42 -0.78 -7.95
C ALA A 83 -7.16 0.71 -8.24
N ALA A 84 -5.91 1.14 -8.13
CA ALA A 84 -5.51 2.53 -8.32
C ALA A 84 -4.44 2.66 -9.40
N CYS A 85 -4.46 3.75 -10.16
CA CYS A 85 -3.35 4.06 -11.06
C CYS A 85 -2.08 4.40 -10.26
N LEU A 86 -0.92 4.22 -10.89
CA LEU A 86 0.39 4.48 -10.26
C LEU A 86 0.51 5.91 -9.70
N SER A 87 0.00 6.91 -10.42
CA SER A 87 0.11 8.31 -9.99
C SER A 87 -0.69 8.59 -8.71
N CYS A 88 -1.95 8.13 -8.64
CA CYS A 88 -2.75 8.25 -7.42
C CYS A 88 -2.17 7.43 -6.27
N ASN A 89 -1.75 6.18 -6.52
CA ASN A 89 -1.19 5.31 -5.50
C ASN A 89 0.09 5.91 -4.89
N SER A 90 1.02 6.39 -5.72
CA SER A 90 2.24 7.08 -5.27
C SER A 90 1.93 8.40 -4.56
N LYS A 91 0.97 9.18 -5.06
CA LYS A 91 0.51 10.42 -4.40
C LYS A 91 -0.19 10.11 -3.07
N LYS A 92 -0.79 8.95 -2.86
CA LYS A 92 -1.31 8.53 -1.55
C LYS A 92 -0.18 8.14 -0.62
N GLY A 93 0.69 7.22 -1.06
CA GLY A 93 1.76 6.68 -0.23
C GLY A 93 1.20 6.04 1.05
N ASN A 94 1.72 6.44 2.21
CA ASN A 94 1.23 5.94 3.49
C ASN A 94 0.08 6.79 4.08
N ARG A 95 -0.44 7.81 3.39
CA ARG A 95 -1.55 8.64 3.88
C ARG A 95 -2.87 7.88 3.89
N LEU A 96 -3.73 8.24 4.84
CA LEU A 96 -5.14 7.87 4.82
C LEU A 96 -5.85 8.92 3.97
N TRP A 97 -6.33 8.51 2.80
CA TRP A 97 -7.12 9.36 1.91
C TRP A 97 -8.62 9.21 2.11
N LEU A 98 -9.02 8.26 2.96
CA LEU A 98 -10.41 7.93 3.21
C LEU A 98 -10.82 8.42 4.60
N LEU A 99 -11.18 9.71 4.62
CA LEU A 99 -12.43 10.18 5.21
C LEU A 99 -13.21 10.77 4.02
N ILE A 100 -13.96 9.92 3.31
CA ILE A 100 -15.04 10.34 2.40
C ILE A 100 -16.20 9.42 2.69
#